data_AF-A0A7C1UVV8-F1
#
_entry.id   AF-A0A7C1UVV8-F1
#
_cell.length_a   1.000
_cell.length_b   1.000
_cell.length_c   1.000
_cell.angle_alpha   90.00
_cell.angle_beta   90.00
_cell.angle_gamma   90.00
#
_symmetry.space_group_name_H-M   'P 1'
#
loop_
_entity.id
_entity.type
_entity.pdbx_description
1 polymer ?
#
loop_
_entity_poly.entity_id
_entity_poly.type
_entity_poly.pdbx_seq_one_letter_code
_entity_poly.pdbx_strand_id
1 'polypeptide(L)'
;RLANLGDLEQVREMEAELEDRFGPLPELARNLMLQLRFKVLAWEAGVKSILTENERLMLHADWMEAANQARLQARLGSLAHVGRRHVSLTMGKDWQKRLRVVLEELQQERQHSD
;
A
#
# COMPACT_ATOMS: atom_id res chain seq x y z
N ARG A 1 14.63 2.74 -15.06
CA ARG A 1 13.46 1.89 -15.42
C ARG A 1 12.60 1.63 -14.19
N LEU A 2 13.12 1.03 -13.11
CA LEU A 2 12.37 0.78 -11.87
C LEU A 2 11.74 2.02 -11.20
N ALA A 3 12.38 3.20 -11.29
CA ALA A 3 11.91 4.42 -10.65
C ALA A 3 10.72 5.12 -11.35
N ASN A 4 10.39 4.70 -12.58
CA ASN A 4 9.32 5.32 -13.41
C ASN A 4 8.07 4.43 -13.53
N LEU A 5 7.95 3.39 -12.71
CA LEU A 5 6.75 2.55 -12.69
C LEU A 5 5.59 3.38 -12.11
N GLY A 6 4.62 3.70 -12.94
CA GLY A 6 3.47 4.57 -12.62
C GLY A 6 2.20 3.80 -12.26
N ASP A 7 2.13 2.51 -12.60
CA ASP A 7 0.96 1.67 -12.34
C ASP A 7 1.36 0.21 -12.00
N LEU A 8 0.39 -0.56 -11.54
CA LEU A 8 0.59 -1.96 -11.14
C LEU A 8 0.83 -2.91 -12.31
N GLU A 9 0.39 -2.56 -13.52
CA GLU A 9 0.57 -3.39 -14.71
C GLU A 9 2.03 -3.40 -15.15
N GLN A 10 2.67 -2.24 -15.19
CA GLN A 10 4.09 -2.12 -15.48
C GLN A 10 4.97 -2.90 -14.49
N VAL A 11 4.57 -2.96 -13.20
CA VAL A 11 5.28 -3.78 -12.20
C VAL A 11 5.12 -5.27 -12.50
N ARG A 12 3.93 -5.72 -12.93
CA ARG A 12 3.68 -7.12 -13.31
C ARG A 12 4.44 -7.51 -14.58
N GLU A 13 4.40 -6.67 -15.61
CA GLU A 13 5.11 -6.91 -16.87
C GLU A 13 6.63 -7.05 -16.64
N MET A 14 7.19 -6.19 -15.78
CA MET A 14 8.61 -6.26 -15.44
C MET A 14 8.95 -7.53 -14.65
N GLU A 15 8.10 -7.97 -13.72
CA GLU A 15 8.29 -9.25 -13.02
C GLU A 15 8.29 -10.42 -14.02
N ALA A 16 7.32 -10.44 -14.95
CA ALA A 16 7.23 -11.46 -16.00
C ALA A 16 8.45 -11.44 -16.94
N GLU A 17 8.92 -10.26 -17.35
CA GLU A 17 10.13 -10.14 -18.19
C GLU A 17 11.37 -10.68 -17.47
N LEU A 18 11.51 -10.39 -16.17
CA LEU A 18 12.63 -10.91 -15.39
C LEU A 18 12.57 -12.44 -15.26
N GLU A 19 11.38 -13.00 -15.05
CA GLU A 19 11.22 -14.46 -14.96
C GLU A 19 11.46 -15.17 -16.29
N ASP A 20 10.99 -14.59 -17.40
CA ASP A 20 11.23 -15.12 -18.75
C ASP A 20 12.73 -15.13 -19.09
N ARG A 21 13.44 -14.06 -18.74
CA ARG A 21 14.86 -13.88 -19.10
C ARG A 21 15.85 -14.56 -18.15
N PHE A 22 15.51 -14.67 -16.88
CA PHE A 22 16.45 -15.10 -15.83
C PHE A 22 15.95 -16.30 -15.02
N GLY A 23 14.75 -16.81 -15.31
CA GLY A 23 14.12 -17.87 -14.54
C GLY A 23 13.49 -17.35 -13.23
N PRO A 24 13.07 -18.26 -12.33
CA PRO A 24 12.34 -17.90 -11.12
C PRO A 24 13.09 -16.87 -10.27
N LEU A 25 12.39 -15.81 -9.87
CA LEU A 25 13.01 -14.76 -9.07
C LEU A 25 13.51 -15.29 -7.72
N PRO A 26 14.72 -14.92 -7.27
CA PRO A 26 15.13 -15.17 -5.90
C PRO A 26 14.24 -14.38 -4.93
N GLU A 27 14.21 -14.80 -3.66
CA GLU A 27 13.34 -14.20 -2.64
C GLU A 27 13.50 -12.67 -2.52
N LEU A 28 14.75 -12.19 -2.54
CA LEU A 28 15.05 -10.76 -2.48
C LEU A 28 14.42 -9.98 -3.66
N ALA A 29 14.42 -10.56 -4.85
CA ALA A 29 13.82 -9.94 -6.03
C ALA A 29 12.29 -9.93 -5.94
N ARG A 30 11.66 -11.02 -5.47
CA ARG A 30 10.21 -11.05 -5.20
C ARG A 30 9.79 -10.01 -4.17
N ASN A 31 10.60 -9.85 -3.10
CA ASN A 31 10.36 -8.82 -2.08
C ASN A 31 10.48 -7.42 -2.66
N LEU A 32 11.43 -7.17 -3.58
CA LEU A 32 11.53 -5.91 -4.29
C LEU A 32 10.30 -5.64 -5.17
N MET A 33 9.82 -6.63 -5.93
CA MET A 33 8.61 -6.48 -6.74
C MET A 33 7.39 -6.17 -5.87
N LEU A 34 7.28 -6.82 -4.71
CA LEU A 34 6.23 -6.53 -3.75
C LEU A 34 6.32 -5.09 -3.20
N GLN A 35 7.52 -4.61 -2.87
CA GLN A 35 7.71 -3.22 -2.42
C GLN A 35 7.30 -2.21 -3.50
N LEU A 36 7.58 -2.49 -4.77
CA LEU A 36 7.16 -1.62 -5.88
C LEU A 36 5.64 -1.59 -6.03
N ARG A 37 4.95 -2.73 -5.88
CA ARG A 37 3.47 -2.77 -5.84
C ARG A 37 2.90 -1.91 -4.73
N PHE A 38 3.45 -2.01 -3.52
CA PHE A 38 3.02 -1.17 -2.40
C PHE A 38 3.31 0.30 -2.65
N LYS A 39 4.44 0.63 -3.28
CA LYS A 39 4.78 2.02 -3.62
C LYS A 39 3.75 2.62 -4.58
N VAL A 40 3.36 1.89 -5.62
CA VAL A 40 2.32 2.34 -6.57
C VAL A 40 0.99 2.54 -5.85
N LEU A 41 0.51 1.52 -5.11
CA LEU A 41 -0.75 1.61 -4.37
C LEU A 41 -0.76 2.76 -3.34
N ALA A 42 0.36 2.98 -2.64
CA ALA A 42 0.51 4.09 -1.70
C ALA A 42 0.40 5.44 -2.42
N TRP A 43 1.04 5.58 -3.57
CA TRP A 43 0.99 6.80 -4.36
C TRP A 43 -0.44 7.10 -4.86
N GLU A 44 -1.13 6.10 -5.40
CA GLU A 44 -2.53 6.23 -5.84
C GLU A 44 -3.46 6.59 -4.67
N ALA A 45 -3.25 5.96 -3.51
CA ALA A 45 -3.97 6.26 -2.26
C ALA A 45 -3.59 7.62 -1.63
N GLY A 46 -2.64 8.36 -2.19
CA GLY A 46 -2.18 9.64 -1.62
C GLY A 46 -1.43 9.48 -0.28
N VAL A 47 -0.91 8.28 0.00
CA VAL A 47 -0.07 7.98 1.17
C VAL A 47 1.36 8.46 0.87
N LYS A 48 1.85 9.36 1.71
CA LYS A 48 3.17 10.00 1.57
C LYS A 48 4.30 9.17 2.18
N SER A 49 4.01 8.39 3.22
CA SER A 49 4.98 7.53 3.86
C SER A 49 4.32 6.30 4.48
N ILE A 50 5.08 5.20 4.48
CA ILE A 50 4.78 3.98 5.22
C ILE A 50 5.97 3.74 6.16
N LEU A 51 5.74 3.82 7.46
CA LEU A 51 6.77 3.66 8.48
C LEU A 51 6.46 2.45 9.36
N THR A 52 7.48 1.83 9.93
CA THR A 52 7.31 0.76 10.90
C THR A 52 7.57 1.30 12.31
N GLU A 53 6.58 1.20 13.18
CA GLU A 53 6.65 1.64 14.58
C GLU A 53 5.96 0.61 15.48
N ASN A 54 6.65 0.09 16.51
CA ASN A 54 6.07 -0.82 17.50
C ASN A 54 5.25 -1.98 16.89
N GLU A 55 5.83 -2.70 15.92
CA GLU A 55 5.17 -3.79 15.18
C GLU A 55 3.91 -3.38 14.39
N ARG A 56 3.79 -2.09 14.07
CA ARG A 56 2.73 -1.55 13.24
C ARG A 56 3.31 -0.85 12.02
N LEU A 57 2.55 -0.88 10.94
CA LEU A 57 2.76 -0.02 9.80
C LEU A 57 1.93 1.24 10.00
N MET A 58 2.55 2.40 9.83
CA MET A 58 1.95 3.73 9.91
C MET A 58 1.92 4.34 8.52
N LEU A 59 0.71 4.53 7.97
CA LEU A 59 0.48 5.07 6.63
C LEU A 59 0.04 6.52 6.78
N HIS A 60 0.88 7.48 6.40
CA HIS A 60 0.55 8.91 6.53
C HIS A 60 -0.03 9.47 5.23
N ALA A 61 -1.16 10.16 5.33
CA ALA A 61 -1.83 10.79 4.21
C ALA A 61 -2.47 12.11 4.65
N ASP A 62 -2.13 13.21 3.98
CA ASP A 62 -2.57 14.55 4.39
C ASP A 62 -4.06 14.80 4.11
N TRP A 63 -4.61 14.18 3.05
CA TRP A 63 -6.02 14.29 2.70
C TRP A 63 -6.95 13.74 3.80
N MET A 64 -6.43 12.89 4.69
CA MET A 64 -7.19 12.34 5.80
C MET A 64 -7.62 13.38 6.83
N GLU A 65 -6.98 14.56 6.89
CA GLU A 65 -7.41 15.62 7.80
C GLU A 65 -8.85 16.09 7.53
N ALA A 66 -9.26 16.06 6.27
CA ALA A 66 -10.61 16.42 5.83
C ALA A 66 -11.56 15.21 5.74
N ALA A 67 -11.05 13.98 5.87
CA ALA A 67 -11.84 12.77 5.72
C ALA A 67 -12.72 12.49 6.94
N ASN A 68 -13.86 11.81 6.71
CA ASN A 68 -14.71 11.33 7.80
C ASN A 68 -14.08 10.09 8.45
N GLN A 69 -13.34 10.29 9.54
CA GLN A 69 -12.64 9.22 10.27
C GLN A 69 -13.57 8.08 10.73
N ALA A 70 -14.78 8.40 11.20
CA ALA A 70 -15.71 7.39 11.69
C ALA A 70 -16.20 6.48 10.54
N ARG A 71 -16.51 7.07 9.38
CA ARG A 71 -16.86 6.32 8.16
C ARG A 71 -15.71 5.43 7.69
N LEU A 72 -14.50 6.01 7.59
CA LEU A 72 -13.33 5.26 7.14
C LEU A 72 -12.97 4.13 8.12
N GLN A 73 -13.08 4.38 9.43
CA GLN A 73 -12.87 3.36 10.45
C GLN A 73 -13.91 2.25 10.37
N ALA A 74 -15.19 2.58 10.12
CA ALA A 74 -16.24 1.58 9.94
C ALA A 74 -15.98 0.70 8.71
N ARG A 75 -15.46 1.28 7.62
CA ARG A 75 -15.12 0.53 6.40
C ARG A 75 -13.90 -0.37 6.58
N LEU A 76 -12.84 0.15 7.20
CA LEU A 76 -11.61 -0.64 7.44
C LEU A 76 -11.79 -1.69 8.55
N GLY A 77 -12.75 -1.49 9.47
CA GLY A 77 -13.06 -2.44 10.53
C GLY A 77 -11.81 -2.84 11.32
N SER A 78 -11.60 -4.15 11.49
CA SER A 78 -10.44 -4.70 12.21
C SER A 78 -9.16 -4.77 11.36
N LEU A 79 -9.18 -4.36 10.09
CA LEU A 79 -7.99 -4.38 9.23
C LEU A 79 -6.96 -3.34 9.68
N ALA A 80 -7.44 -2.19 10.17
CA ALA A 80 -6.60 -1.08 10.56
C ALA A 80 -7.31 -0.12 11.52
N HIS A 81 -6.50 0.70 12.20
CA HIS A 81 -6.95 1.82 13.01
C HIS A 81 -6.78 3.13 12.26
N VAL A 82 -7.82 3.96 12.23
CA VAL A 82 -7.82 5.28 11.58
C VAL A 82 -7.56 6.36 12.62
N GLY A 83 -6.44 7.05 12.46
CA GLY A 83 -6.13 8.28 13.17
C GLY A 83 -6.42 9.51 12.31
N ARG A 84 -6.07 10.68 12.83
CA ARG A 84 -6.37 11.98 12.17
C ARG A 84 -5.66 12.21 10.84
N ARG A 85 -4.43 11.71 10.70
CA ARG A 85 -3.55 11.90 9.53
C ARG A 85 -2.89 10.60 9.07
N HIS A 86 -3.30 9.48 9.66
CA HIS A 86 -2.67 8.21 9.42
C HIS A 86 -3.66 7.06 9.56
N VAL A 87 -3.37 5.97 8.88
CA VAL A 87 -3.95 4.65 9.16
C VAL A 87 -2.84 3.73 9.67
N SER A 88 -3.15 2.87 10.62
CA SER A 88 -2.18 1.91 11.14
C SER A 88 -2.68 0.48 11.21
N LEU A 89 -1.81 -0.48 10.89
CA LEU A 89 -2.11 -1.91 10.92
C LEU A 89 -0.96 -2.71 11.53
N THR A 90 -1.24 -3.85 12.16
CA THR A 90 -0.21 -4.69 12.79
C THR A 90 0.57 -5.52 11.76
N MET A 91 1.88 -5.68 11.98
CA MET A 91 2.79 -6.50 11.17
C MET A 91 2.72 -8.01 11.45
N GLY A 92 1.67 -8.49 12.11
CA GLY A 92 1.44 -9.92 12.32
C GLY A 92 1.24 -10.69 11.02
N LYS A 93 0.80 -11.95 11.12
CA LYS A 93 0.51 -12.81 9.96
C LYS A 93 -0.35 -12.07 8.91
N ASP A 94 0.00 -12.24 7.63
CA ASP A 94 -0.68 -11.67 6.48
C ASP A 94 -0.69 -10.12 6.37
N TRP A 95 0.24 -9.42 7.05
CA TRP A 95 0.32 -7.96 6.99
C TRP A 95 0.43 -7.42 5.56
N GLN A 96 1.09 -8.13 4.66
CA GLN A 96 1.24 -7.75 3.25
C GLN A 96 -0.13 -7.71 2.54
N LYS A 97 -0.96 -8.72 2.79
CA LYS A 97 -2.33 -8.79 2.26
C LYS A 97 -3.20 -7.69 2.86
N ARG A 98 -3.11 -7.47 4.17
CA ARG A 98 -3.84 -6.38 4.85
C ARG A 98 -3.42 -5.01 4.33
N LEU A 99 -2.11 -4.76 4.17
CA LEU A 99 -1.59 -3.50 3.67
C LEU A 99 -2.15 -3.20 2.29
N ARG A 100 -2.17 -4.18 1.37
CA ARG A 100 -2.78 -4.02 0.05
C ARG A 100 -4.24 -3.58 0.15
N VAL A 101 -5.06 -4.31 0.91
CA VAL A 101 -6.49 -3.98 1.06
C VAL A 101 -6.67 -2.58 1.66
N VAL A 102 -5.89 -2.24 2.69
CA VAL A 102 -5.95 -0.89 3.30
C VAL A 102 -5.61 0.20 2.29
N LEU A 103 -4.58 0.00 1.44
CA LEU A 103 -4.22 0.97 0.41
C LEU A 103 -5.31 1.12 -0.66
N GLU A 104 -5.92 0.02 -1.11
CA GLU A 104 -7.05 0.03 -2.04
C GLU A 104 -8.26 0.78 -1.44
N GLU A 105 -8.59 0.52 -0.17
CA GLU A 105 -9.67 1.21 0.55
C GLU A 105 -9.41 2.72 0.75
N LEU A 106 -8.15 3.11 0.94
CA LEU A 106 -7.73 4.51 1.04
C LEU A 106 -7.81 5.23 -0.31
N GLN A 107 -7.41 4.57 -1.41
CA GLN A 107 -7.57 5.08 -2.77
C GLN A 107 -9.04 5.36 -3.07
N GLN A 108 -9.93 4.41 -2.74
CA GLN A 108 -11.37 4.59 -2.92
C GLN A 108 -11.90 5.76 -2.07
N GLU A 109 -11.50 5.90 -0.81
CA GLU A 109 -11.95 7.05 0.03
C GLU A 109 -11.58 8.40 -0.58
N ARG A 110 -10.34 8.50 -1.06
CA ARG A 110 -9.81 9.73 -1.62
C ARG A 110 -10.59 10.15 -2.86
N GLN A 111 -10.87 9.21 -3.76
CA GLN A 111 -11.66 9.45 -4.97
C GLN A 111 -13.10 9.91 -4.69
N HIS A 112 -13.66 9.61 -3.52
CA HIS A 112 -15.00 10.09 -3.11
C HIS A 112 -14.96 11.43 -2.37
N SER A 113 -13.77 11.94 -2.03
CA SER A 113 -13.58 13.17 -1.24
C SER A 113 -13.09 14.35 -2.08
N ASP A 114 -12.57 14.09 -3.30
CA ASP A 114 -12.25 15.07 -4.34
C ASP A 114 -13.50 15.43 -5.17
#